data_AF-A0A2J7PH15-F1
#
_entry.id   AF-A0A2J7PH15-F1
#
_cell.length_a   1.000
_cell.length_b   1.000
_cell.length_c   1.000
_cell.angle_alpha   90.00
_cell.angle_beta   90.00
_cell.angle_gamma   90.00
#
_symmetry.space_group_name_H-M   'P 1'
#
loop_
_entity.id
_entity.type
_entity.pdbx_description
1 polymer ?
#
loop_
_entity_poly.entity_id
_entity_poly.type
_entity_poly.pdbx_seq_one_letter_code
_entity_poly.pdbx_strand_id
1 'polypeptide(L)'
;MQEYATTVKSSDVGLTWETHFKAKKQFQVTDLKRIFQFCVQALGELSKLVPPYSDEVIALLKHLLSIAEGVLSWGFISANLPKRLIGVFEAVYESDQSPALRLGTNWKDVILDPNVVTLFFTIHWKVRENPQLAHHSLNCLVQLASLNGTVFANKDVRVQYLANYMQNFLNLVTSVDIMDREALGISNVVRKLILFFPPPLLVGMPVDLLQSFLEQLAQLTCRFSEGAAQEESLCAEDCLYMEAFDHMLEAWISVLHDSQFFPKDFCKQSSMQIFNIYLKCHLSPPDGTRGQGRELDVEEIDETEEDDRTKFKDQLQTIGSFGRQVPAHSLPLLAKLLEDRTNRLQGQLQRMHSQAMNISDPSILDCMFEDIHWLVLIA
;
A
#
# COMPACT_ATOMS: atom_id res chain seq x y z
N MET A 1 23.69 16.73 -1.26
CA MET A 1 22.78 16.05 -0.30
C MET A 1 23.33 14.69 0.12
N GLN A 2 23.69 13.82 -0.84
CA GLN A 2 24.26 12.48 -0.56
C GLN A 2 25.52 12.51 0.33
N GLU A 3 26.39 13.51 0.19
CA GLU A 3 27.58 13.68 1.05
C GLU A 3 27.27 13.81 2.56
N TYR A 4 26.06 14.30 2.91
CA TYR A 4 25.61 14.46 4.29
C TYR A 4 24.71 13.30 4.75
N ALA A 5 24.33 12.40 3.83
CA ALA A 5 23.54 11.22 4.15
C ALA A 5 24.48 10.20 4.79
N THR A 6 24.72 10.35 6.09
CA THR A 6 25.60 9.43 6.81
C THR A 6 25.14 7.99 6.68
N THR A 7 26.00 7.15 6.12
CA THR A 7 26.01 5.71 6.29
C THR A 7 27.30 5.36 7.05
N VAL A 8 27.34 4.24 7.78
CA VAL A 8 28.58 3.85 8.49
C VAL A 8 29.75 3.64 7.51
N LYS A 9 29.46 3.37 6.24
CA LYS A 9 30.42 3.34 5.12
C LYS A 9 31.11 4.68 4.83
N SER A 10 30.63 5.81 5.39
CA SER A 10 31.31 7.11 5.27
C SER A 10 32.61 7.19 6.09
N SER A 11 32.89 6.23 6.98
CA SER A 11 34.15 6.18 7.75
C SER A 11 35.39 5.96 6.89
N ASP A 12 35.23 5.55 5.62
CA ASP A 12 36.33 5.41 4.66
C ASP A 12 36.96 6.74 4.21
N VAL A 13 36.43 7.88 4.68
CA VAL A 13 36.93 9.24 4.37
C VAL A 13 37.82 9.82 5.49
N GLY A 14 38.21 9.01 6.48
CA GLY A 14 39.18 9.42 7.52
C GLY A 14 38.63 10.34 8.62
N LEU A 15 37.32 10.60 8.66
CA LEU A 15 36.65 11.34 9.72
C LEU A 15 35.91 10.39 10.67
N THR A 16 35.78 10.79 11.94
CA THR A 16 35.03 9.99 12.92
C THR A 16 33.53 10.02 12.63
N TRP A 17 32.83 8.93 12.94
CA TRP A 17 31.37 8.87 12.87
C TRP A 17 30.69 10.03 13.60
N GLU A 18 31.21 10.45 14.75
CA GLU A 18 30.68 11.59 15.52
C GLU A 18 30.74 12.91 14.73
N THR A 19 31.77 13.09 13.90
CA THR A 19 31.93 14.27 13.04
C THR A 19 30.89 14.25 11.94
N HIS A 20 30.73 13.13 11.26
CA HIS A 20 29.71 12.95 10.23
C HIS A 20 28.28 13.07 10.77
N PHE A 21 28.02 12.54 11.97
CA PHE A 21 26.75 12.66 12.66
C PHE A 21 26.41 14.13 12.99
N LYS A 22 27.39 14.88 13.53
CA LYS A 22 27.23 16.32 13.78
C LYS A 22 26.97 17.09 12.49
N ALA A 23 27.70 16.79 11.42
CA ALA A 23 27.52 17.42 10.11
C ALA A 23 26.12 17.17 9.54
N LYS A 24 25.62 15.93 9.57
CA LYS A 24 24.25 15.61 9.15
C LYS A 24 23.21 16.33 9.97
N LYS A 25 23.36 16.34 11.31
CA LYS A 25 22.42 17.03 12.20
C LYS A 25 22.38 18.52 11.91
N GLN A 26 23.53 19.14 11.66
CA GLN A 26 23.59 20.55 11.27
C GLN A 26 22.89 20.78 9.93
N PHE A 27 23.22 19.99 8.90
CA PHE A 27 22.63 20.07 7.57
C PHE A 27 21.09 19.89 7.60
N GLN A 28 20.58 18.95 8.41
CA GLN A 28 19.15 18.74 8.63
C GLN A 28 18.43 19.99 9.16
N VAL A 29 19.10 20.77 10.02
CA VAL A 29 18.52 21.95 10.67
C VAL A 29 18.66 23.20 9.80
N THR A 30 19.75 23.35 9.05
CA THR A 30 20.05 24.55 8.26
C THR A 30 19.57 24.44 6.81
N ASP A 31 20.14 23.52 6.05
CA ASP A 31 20.12 23.58 4.59
C ASP A 31 19.08 22.65 3.97
N LEU A 32 18.80 21.50 4.61
CA LEU A 32 17.81 20.55 4.11
C LEU A 32 16.42 21.18 3.97
N LYS A 33 16.02 22.00 4.96
CA LYS A 33 14.77 22.78 4.92
C LYS A 33 14.77 23.79 3.77
N ARG A 34 15.88 24.51 3.57
CA ARG A 34 16.02 25.52 2.51
C ARG A 34 15.95 24.89 1.12
N ILE A 35 16.59 23.73 0.94
CA ILE A 35 16.54 22.94 -0.29
C ILE A 35 15.10 22.55 -0.59
N PHE A 36 14.37 22.02 0.40
CA PHE A 36 12.96 21.67 0.21
C PHE A 36 12.09 22.88 -0.15
N GLN A 37 12.26 24.01 0.55
CA GLN A 37 11.54 25.25 0.24
C GLN A 37 11.81 25.72 -1.20
N PHE A 38 13.07 25.67 -1.65
CA PHE A 38 13.42 26.00 -3.03
C PHE A 38 12.72 25.07 -4.02
N CYS A 39 12.74 23.76 -3.77
CA CYS A 39 12.03 22.79 -4.61
C CYS A 39 10.53 23.07 -4.66
N VAL A 40 9.87 23.29 -3.51
CA VAL A 40 8.43 23.60 -3.44
C VAL A 40 8.10 24.87 -4.22
N GLN A 41 8.91 25.92 -4.11
CA GLN A 41 8.70 27.17 -4.86
C GLN A 41 8.86 26.97 -6.37
N ALA A 42 9.95 26.30 -6.80
CA ALA A 42 10.21 26.03 -8.21
C ALA A 42 9.13 25.12 -8.82
N LEU A 43 8.76 24.04 -8.10
CA LEU A 43 7.67 23.16 -8.48
C LEU A 43 6.33 23.91 -8.51
N GLY A 44 6.11 24.85 -7.60
CA GLY A 44 4.95 25.75 -7.58
C GLY A 44 4.82 26.57 -8.86
N GLU A 45 5.92 27.17 -9.33
CA GLU A 45 5.93 27.91 -10.60
C GLU A 45 5.71 26.98 -11.81
N LEU A 46 6.37 25.82 -11.84
CA LEU A 46 6.19 24.83 -12.91
C LEU A 46 4.78 24.24 -12.94
N SER A 47 4.13 24.12 -11.79
CA SER A 47 2.75 23.62 -11.69
C SER A 47 1.73 24.55 -12.34
N LYS A 48 2.07 25.82 -12.62
CA LYS A 48 1.19 26.75 -13.35
C LYS A 48 1.17 26.45 -14.85
N LEU A 49 2.18 25.74 -15.36
CA LEU A 49 2.24 25.33 -16.76
C LEU A 49 1.21 24.24 -17.05
N VAL A 50 0.73 24.21 -18.30
CA VAL A 50 -0.25 23.24 -18.79
C VAL A 50 0.48 22.21 -19.68
N PRO A 51 0.32 20.90 -19.44
CA PRO A 51 0.86 19.87 -20.34
C PRO A 51 0.31 20.00 -21.77
N PRO A 52 1.03 19.52 -22.81
CA PRO A 52 2.28 18.77 -22.73
C PRO A 52 3.49 19.65 -22.41
N TYR A 53 4.44 19.09 -21.65
CA TYR A 53 5.67 19.77 -21.26
C TYR A 53 6.77 19.57 -22.31
N SER A 54 7.64 20.57 -22.47
CA SER A 54 8.87 20.41 -23.26
C SER A 54 9.87 19.51 -22.52
N ASP A 55 10.85 18.96 -23.26
CA ASP A 55 11.87 18.08 -22.70
C ASP A 55 12.69 18.77 -21.59
N GLU A 56 12.94 20.07 -21.70
CA GLU A 56 13.64 20.85 -20.68
C GLU A 56 12.81 20.95 -19.39
N VAL A 57 11.49 21.13 -19.52
CA VAL A 57 10.57 21.18 -18.37
C VAL A 57 10.46 19.82 -17.71
N ILE A 58 10.38 18.74 -18.50
CA ILE A 58 10.37 17.37 -17.98
C ILE A 58 11.67 17.08 -17.22
N ALA A 59 12.83 17.41 -17.80
CA ALA A 59 14.11 17.23 -17.16
C ALA A 59 14.19 18.02 -15.84
N LEU A 60 13.75 19.28 -15.83
CA LEU A 60 13.75 20.10 -14.62
C LEU A 60 12.80 19.56 -13.54
N LEU A 61 11.58 19.15 -13.93
CA LEU A 61 10.61 18.51 -13.02
C LEU A 61 11.20 17.25 -12.41
N LYS A 62 11.86 16.40 -13.20
CA LYS A 62 12.52 15.18 -12.72
C LYS A 62 13.55 15.49 -11.64
N HIS A 63 14.44 16.45 -11.89
CA HIS A 63 15.47 16.83 -10.92
C HIS A 63 14.86 17.41 -9.64
N LEU A 64 13.87 18.29 -9.76
CA LEU A 64 13.22 18.91 -8.59
C LEU A 64 12.43 17.90 -7.77
N LEU A 65 11.69 16.99 -8.42
CA LEU A 65 10.94 15.92 -7.75
C LEU A 65 11.88 14.92 -7.09
N SER A 66 12.96 14.51 -7.75
CA SER A 66 13.96 13.62 -7.16
C SER A 66 14.64 14.24 -5.93
N ILE A 67 14.95 15.55 -5.97
CA ILE A 67 15.48 16.27 -4.81
C ILE A 67 14.42 16.32 -3.69
N ALA A 68 13.18 16.67 -4.00
CA ALA A 68 12.10 16.74 -3.03
C ALA A 68 11.84 15.38 -2.36
N GLU A 69 11.78 14.31 -3.15
CA GLU A 69 11.68 12.93 -2.67
C GLU A 69 12.86 12.60 -1.76
N GLY A 70 14.09 12.91 -2.16
CA GLY A 70 15.29 12.69 -1.33
C GLY A 70 15.25 13.43 0.00
N VAL A 71 14.65 14.62 0.06
CA VAL A 71 14.42 15.33 1.33
C VAL A 71 13.34 14.65 2.17
N LEU A 72 12.22 14.26 1.55
CA LEU A 72 11.08 13.66 2.25
C LEU A 72 11.37 12.24 2.74
N SER A 73 12.22 11.49 2.05
CA SER A 73 12.72 10.17 2.44
C SER A 73 13.99 10.24 3.31
N TRP A 74 14.41 11.43 3.73
CA TRP A 74 15.61 11.59 4.54
C TRP A 74 15.46 10.92 5.91
N GLY A 75 16.38 10.03 6.28
CA GLY A 75 16.39 9.45 7.64
C GLY A 75 16.78 10.49 8.70
N PHE A 76 15.77 11.14 9.28
CA PHE A 76 15.91 12.14 10.33
C PHE A 76 16.48 11.53 11.62
N ILE A 77 17.51 12.18 12.18
CA ILE A 77 18.14 11.72 13.42
C ILE A 77 17.33 12.26 14.60
N SER A 78 16.89 11.38 15.49
CA SER A 78 16.28 11.80 16.76
C SER A 78 17.36 12.22 17.77
N ALA A 79 17.13 13.35 18.44
CA ALA A 79 18.14 14.05 19.23
C ALA A 79 18.64 13.30 20.49
N ASN A 80 17.98 12.22 20.92
CA ASN A 80 18.17 11.60 22.24
C ASN A 80 18.55 10.11 22.21
N LEU A 81 19.09 9.58 21.12
CA LEU A 81 19.43 8.15 21.08
C LEU A 81 20.80 7.83 21.73
N PRO A 82 20.84 6.85 22.66
CA PRO A 82 22.09 6.27 23.15
C PRO A 82 22.92 5.64 22.02
N LYS A 83 24.25 5.70 22.13
CA LYS A 83 25.21 5.09 21.19
C LYS A 83 24.99 3.58 20.95
N ARG A 84 24.26 2.89 21.83
CA ARG A 84 23.94 1.46 21.69
C ARG A 84 22.82 1.15 20.67
N LEU A 85 22.09 2.16 20.21
CA LEU A 85 20.99 2.01 19.23
C LEU A 85 21.42 2.39 17.80
N ILE A 86 22.73 2.50 17.54
CA ILE A 86 23.29 2.83 16.22
C ILE A 86 22.96 1.73 15.19
N GLY A 87 23.04 0.44 15.58
CA GLY A 87 22.68 -0.68 14.69
C GLY A 87 21.21 -0.73 14.28
N VAL A 88 20.31 -0.12 15.07
CA VAL A 88 18.89 0.03 14.69
C VAL A 88 18.72 1.08 13.60
N PHE A 89 19.58 2.10 13.58
CA PHE A 89 19.62 3.08 12.49
C PHE A 89 20.22 2.47 11.21
N GLU A 90 21.22 1.59 11.33
CA GLU A 90 21.78 0.84 10.21
C GLU A 90 20.70 -0.01 9.53
N ALA A 91 19.94 -0.80 10.30
CA ALA A 91 18.86 -1.61 9.75
C ALA A 91 17.75 -0.81 9.05
N VAL A 92 17.44 0.42 9.51
CA VAL A 92 16.46 1.32 8.88
C VAL A 92 17.01 2.00 7.63
N TYR A 93 18.34 2.12 7.50
CA TYR A 93 19.01 2.62 6.31
C TYR A 93 19.31 1.53 5.28
N GLU A 94 19.43 0.28 5.73
CA GLU A 94 19.64 -0.92 4.92
C GLU A 94 18.32 -1.57 4.49
N SER A 95 17.18 -1.17 5.06
CA SER A 95 15.87 -1.63 4.59
C SER A 95 15.50 -0.96 3.26
N ASP A 96 14.95 -1.73 2.33
CA ASP A 96 14.44 -1.23 1.05
C ASP A 96 13.27 -0.23 1.21
N GLN A 97 12.67 -0.14 2.39
CA GLN A 97 11.62 0.81 2.70
C GLN A 97 12.17 2.13 3.25
N SER A 98 11.79 3.24 2.60
CA SER A 98 12.14 4.60 3.06
C SER A 98 11.57 4.89 4.46
N PRO A 99 12.36 5.48 5.38
CA PRO A 99 11.92 5.77 6.74
C PRO A 99 10.75 6.76 6.77
N ALA A 100 9.93 6.69 7.81
CA ALA A 100 8.82 7.62 7.99
C ALA A 100 9.30 9.07 8.17
N LEU A 101 8.58 10.01 7.55
CA LEU A 101 8.89 11.44 7.60
C LEU A 101 8.68 12.02 9.00
N ARG A 102 9.75 12.08 9.80
CA ARG A 102 9.71 12.59 11.18
C ARG A 102 10.34 13.97 11.30
N LEU A 103 9.51 15.01 11.37
CA LEU A 103 9.97 16.40 11.38
C LEU A 103 9.82 17.08 12.75
N GLY A 104 10.70 18.06 12.98
CA GLY A 104 10.70 18.91 14.17
C GLY A 104 9.91 20.21 13.98
N THR A 105 9.76 20.97 15.07
CA THR A 105 9.04 22.26 15.09
C THR A 105 9.61 23.31 14.12
N ASN A 106 10.90 23.23 13.78
CA ASN A 106 11.56 24.10 12.82
C ASN A 106 11.07 23.95 11.38
N TRP A 107 10.34 22.88 11.05
CA TRP A 107 9.73 22.65 9.74
C TRP A 107 8.29 23.12 9.63
N LYS A 108 7.68 23.53 10.76
CA LYS A 108 6.24 23.79 10.89
C LYS A 108 5.72 24.82 9.88
N ASP A 109 6.47 25.90 9.67
CA ASP A 109 6.16 26.99 8.75
C ASP A 109 6.20 26.60 7.27
N VAL A 110 6.73 25.42 6.94
CA VAL A 110 6.84 24.93 5.57
C VAL A 110 5.93 23.74 5.35
N ILE A 111 6.12 22.66 6.11
CA ILE A 111 5.47 21.38 5.82
C ILE A 111 3.98 21.37 6.17
N LEU A 112 3.54 22.27 7.07
CA LEU A 112 2.12 22.41 7.44
C LEU A 112 1.40 23.49 6.63
N ASP A 113 2.06 24.13 5.65
CA ASP A 113 1.33 24.93 4.67
C ASP A 113 0.46 23.98 3.82
N PRO A 114 -0.88 24.14 3.82
CA PRO A 114 -1.79 23.25 3.10
C PRO A 114 -1.48 23.18 1.59
N ASN A 115 -0.89 24.25 1.03
CA ASN A 115 -0.52 24.30 -0.38
C ASN A 115 0.58 23.30 -0.75
N VAL A 116 1.41 22.85 0.20
CA VAL A 116 2.47 21.87 -0.09
C VAL A 116 1.84 20.54 -0.52
N VAL A 117 0.88 20.03 0.25
CA VAL A 117 0.22 18.76 -0.09
C VAL A 117 -0.56 18.90 -1.40
N THR A 118 -1.33 19.98 -1.55
CA THR A 118 -2.08 20.27 -2.78
C THR A 118 -1.16 20.38 -4.00
N LEU A 119 0.03 20.99 -3.86
CA LEU A 119 1.01 21.09 -4.93
C LEU A 119 1.48 19.71 -5.40
N PHE A 120 1.87 18.82 -4.49
CA PHE A 120 2.33 17.49 -4.87
C PHE A 120 1.23 16.65 -5.53
N PHE A 121 -0.01 16.73 -5.06
CA PHE A 121 -1.15 16.09 -5.74
C PHE A 121 -1.40 16.69 -7.12
N THR A 122 -1.33 18.02 -7.25
CA THR A 122 -1.50 18.72 -8.54
C THR A 122 -0.42 18.32 -9.55
N ILE A 123 0.83 18.21 -9.09
CA ILE A 123 1.94 17.78 -9.96
C ILE A 123 1.76 16.34 -10.37
N HIS A 124 1.49 15.44 -9.41
CA HIS A 124 1.25 14.03 -9.70
C HIS A 124 0.13 13.86 -10.74
N TRP A 125 -1.00 14.56 -10.55
CA TRP A 125 -2.10 14.58 -11.52
C TRP A 125 -1.65 14.93 -12.94
N LYS A 126 -0.77 15.93 -13.09
CA LYS A 126 -0.28 16.39 -14.40
C LYS A 126 0.79 15.48 -15.02
N VAL A 127 1.52 14.72 -14.20
CA VAL A 127 2.68 13.91 -14.67
C VAL A 127 2.48 12.42 -14.56
N ARG A 128 1.34 11.94 -14.05
CA ARG A 128 1.07 10.52 -13.79
C ARG A 128 1.25 9.60 -15.00
N GLU A 129 0.99 10.12 -16.20
CA GLU A 129 1.16 9.35 -17.44
C GLU A 129 2.62 9.20 -17.84
N ASN A 130 3.52 10.05 -17.32
CA ASN A 130 4.95 10.06 -17.62
C ASN A 130 5.71 9.16 -16.60
N PRO A 131 6.20 7.98 -17.01
CA PRO A 131 6.85 7.03 -16.09
C PRO A 131 8.13 7.58 -15.44
N GLN A 132 8.82 8.54 -16.10
CA GLN A 132 10.03 9.15 -15.55
C GLN A 132 9.76 10.10 -14.38
N LEU A 133 8.52 10.58 -14.24
CA LEU A 133 8.11 11.57 -13.24
C LEU A 133 7.12 11.01 -12.23
N ALA A 134 6.22 10.11 -12.68
CA ALA A 134 5.12 9.60 -11.89
C ALA A 134 5.59 8.98 -10.56
N HIS A 135 6.60 8.11 -10.61
CA HIS A 135 7.13 7.46 -9.41
C HIS A 135 7.69 8.46 -8.39
N HIS A 136 8.51 9.43 -8.83
CA HIS A 136 9.04 10.46 -7.93
C HIS A 136 7.93 11.28 -7.26
N SER A 137 6.92 11.70 -8.04
CA SER A 137 5.79 12.47 -7.52
C SER A 137 4.94 11.67 -6.53
N LEU A 138 4.70 10.39 -6.81
CA LEU A 138 3.93 9.49 -5.96
C LEU A 138 4.68 9.15 -4.66
N ASN A 139 6.00 8.92 -4.74
CA ASN A 139 6.84 8.71 -3.57
C ASN A 139 6.85 9.92 -2.64
N CYS A 140 6.84 11.15 -3.17
CA CYS A 140 6.66 12.35 -2.36
C CYS A 140 5.33 12.32 -1.59
N LEU A 141 4.22 11.95 -2.24
CA LEU A 141 2.91 11.81 -1.60
C LEU A 141 2.92 10.73 -0.52
N VAL A 142 3.52 9.57 -0.80
CA VAL A 142 3.71 8.47 0.16
C VAL A 142 4.48 8.95 1.39
N GLN A 143 5.55 9.73 1.23
CA GLN A 143 6.29 10.25 2.38
C GLN A 143 5.51 11.28 3.18
N LEU A 144 4.79 12.19 2.51
CA LEU A 144 3.90 13.15 3.16
C LEU A 144 2.81 12.45 3.99
N ALA A 145 2.29 11.31 3.53
CA ALA A 145 1.35 10.48 4.30
C ALA A 145 1.93 9.91 5.61
N SER A 146 3.26 9.83 5.74
CA SER A 146 3.94 9.39 6.97
C SER A 146 4.39 10.52 7.89
N LEU A 147 4.01 11.77 7.60
CA LEU A 147 4.43 12.92 8.40
C LEU A 147 4.08 12.70 9.88
N ASN A 148 5.10 12.75 10.74
CA ASN A 148 4.97 12.62 12.18
C ASN A 148 6.06 13.42 12.92
N GLY A 149 6.05 13.36 14.25
CA GLY A 149 7.04 14.02 15.11
C GLY A 149 6.51 15.26 15.82
N THR A 150 7.43 16.08 16.32
CA THR A 150 7.10 17.28 17.12
C THR A 150 6.67 18.47 16.27
N VAL A 151 6.64 18.32 14.95
CA VAL A 151 6.09 19.33 14.02
C VAL A 151 4.61 19.63 14.29
N PHE A 152 3.83 18.62 14.70
CA PHE A 152 2.45 18.81 15.13
C PHE A 152 2.42 19.36 16.56
N ALA A 153 1.93 20.59 16.71
CA ALA A 153 1.85 21.25 18.01
C ALA A 153 0.78 20.62 18.93
N ASN A 154 -0.32 20.13 18.34
CA ASN A 154 -1.44 19.53 19.05
C ASN A 154 -2.25 18.62 18.12
N LYS A 155 -3.29 17.98 18.68
CA LYS A 155 -4.19 17.08 17.95
C LYS A 155 -4.92 17.78 16.79
N ASP A 156 -5.38 19.01 17.00
CA ASP A 156 -6.21 19.72 16.02
C ASP A 156 -5.43 20.04 14.75
N VAL A 157 -4.18 20.51 14.88
CA VAL A 157 -3.31 20.78 13.73
C VAL A 157 -3.02 19.50 12.95
N ARG A 158 -2.89 18.37 13.64
CA ARG A 158 -2.69 17.06 12.99
C ARG A 158 -3.92 16.59 12.23
N VAL A 159 -5.11 16.81 12.79
CA VAL A 159 -6.40 16.52 12.12
C VAL A 159 -6.60 17.44 10.92
N GLN A 160 -6.23 18.72 11.00
CA GLN A 160 -6.31 19.65 9.87
C GLN A 160 -5.40 19.22 8.71
N TYR A 161 -4.16 18.84 9.01
CA TYR A 161 -3.24 18.29 8.01
C TYR A 161 -3.81 17.04 7.35
N LEU A 162 -4.31 16.10 8.16
CA LEU A 162 -4.92 14.86 7.70
C LEU A 162 -6.14 15.12 6.81
N ALA A 163 -7.04 16.02 7.20
CA ALA A 163 -8.23 16.36 6.42
C ALA A 163 -7.85 16.99 5.07
N ASN A 164 -6.86 17.89 5.04
CA ASN A 164 -6.36 18.45 3.78
C ASN A 164 -5.77 17.35 2.89
N TYR A 165 -4.94 16.46 3.44
CA TYR A 165 -4.37 15.34 2.69
C TYR A 165 -5.47 14.44 2.13
N MET A 166 -6.43 14.06 2.97
CA MET A 166 -7.51 13.15 2.63
C MET A 166 -8.40 13.71 1.52
N GLN A 167 -8.69 15.02 1.55
CA GLN A 167 -9.46 15.67 0.49
C GLN A 167 -8.75 15.57 -0.87
N ASN A 168 -7.45 15.85 -0.91
CA ASN A 168 -6.68 15.76 -2.16
C ASN A 168 -6.51 14.30 -2.62
N PHE A 169 -6.31 13.37 -1.69
CA PHE A 169 -6.24 11.94 -1.97
C PHE A 169 -7.53 11.41 -2.59
N LEU A 170 -8.68 11.74 -1.97
CA LEU A 170 -9.98 11.35 -2.50
C LEU A 170 -10.23 11.94 -3.88
N ASN A 171 -9.95 13.23 -4.07
CA ASN A 171 -10.08 13.86 -5.38
C ASN A 171 -9.26 13.13 -6.45
N LEU A 172 -8.07 12.60 -6.13
CA LEU A 172 -7.29 11.79 -7.05
C LEU A 172 -8.00 10.46 -7.35
N VAL A 173 -8.20 9.62 -6.34
CA VAL A 173 -8.65 8.22 -6.53
C VAL A 173 -10.09 8.08 -7.02
N THR A 174 -10.92 9.12 -6.87
CA THR A 174 -12.29 9.13 -7.40
C THR A 174 -12.41 9.75 -8.79
N SER A 175 -11.40 10.49 -9.26
CA SER A 175 -11.49 11.25 -10.51
C SER A 175 -10.69 10.65 -11.67
N VAL A 176 -9.82 9.67 -11.39
CA VAL A 176 -9.09 8.92 -12.43
C VAL A 176 -9.21 7.42 -12.23
N ASP A 177 -9.00 6.70 -13.31
CA ASP A 177 -8.72 5.27 -13.25
C ASP A 177 -7.28 5.06 -12.78
N ILE A 178 -7.08 4.15 -11.82
CA ILE A 178 -5.77 3.88 -11.21
C ILE A 178 -4.98 2.98 -12.16
N MET A 179 -3.79 3.42 -12.57
CA MET A 179 -2.91 2.61 -13.40
C MET A 179 -2.18 1.56 -12.56
N ASP A 180 -1.81 0.43 -13.15
CA ASP A 180 -1.08 -0.66 -12.47
C ASP A 180 0.16 -0.14 -11.71
N ARG A 181 0.96 0.71 -12.38
CA ARG A 181 2.15 1.36 -11.80
C ARG A 181 1.88 2.31 -10.64
N GLU A 182 0.63 2.73 -10.41
CA GLU A 182 0.24 3.58 -9.29
C GLU A 182 -0.29 2.77 -8.09
N ALA A 183 -0.69 1.51 -8.30
CA ALA A 183 -1.34 0.69 -7.28
C ALA A 183 -0.51 0.60 -5.99
N LEU A 184 0.79 0.32 -6.11
CA LEU A 184 1.73 0.28 -4.99
C LEU A 184 1.83 1.60 -4.24
N GLY A 185 1.93 2.73 -4.94
CA GLY A 185 2.07 4.02 -4.29
C GLY A 185 0.77 4.45 -3.60
N ILE A 186 -0.38 4.17 -4.21
CA ILE A 186 -1.70 4.47 -3.64
C ILE A 186 -1.97 3.61 -2.40
N SER A 187 -1.71 2.30 -2.45
CA SER A 187 -1.87 1.42 -1.31
C SER A 187 -0.93 1.80 -0.16
N ASN A 188 0.30 2.21 -0.46
CA ASN A 188 1.26 2.64 0.55
C ASN A 188 0.89 4.02 1.15
N VAL A 189 0.25 4.92 0.39
CA VAL A 189 -0.39 6.13 0.97
C VAL A 189 -1.45 5.72 1.99
N VAL A 190 -2.38 4.83 1.62
CA VAL A 190 -3.45 4.37 2.52
C VAL A 190 -2.88 3.74 3.78
N ARG A 191 -1.93 2.82 3.62
CA ARG A 191 -1.23 2.16 4.72
C ARG A 191 -0.58 3.17 5.66
N LYS A 192 0.19 4.12 5.13
CA LYS A 192 0.85 5.16 5.93
C LYS A 192 -0.15 6.08 6.60
N LEU A 193 -1.24 6.48 5.93
CA LEU A 193 -2.28 7.29 6.56
C LEU A 193 -2.89 6.58 7.77
N ILE A 194 -3.23 5.30 7.66
CA ILE A 194 -3.81 4.55 8.78
C ILE A 194 -2.78 4.31 9.90
N LEU A 195 -1.54 3.98 9.55
CA LEU A 195 -0.46 3.75 10.52
C LEU A 195 -0.06 5.01 11.30
N PHE A 196 0.11 6.14 10.59
CA PHE A 196 0.56 7.40 11.19
C PHE A 196 -0.59 8.29 11.64
N PHE A 197 -1.82 8.04 11.24
CA PHE A 197 -3.01 8.72 11.75
C PHE A 197 -4.03 7.67 12.18
N PRO A 198 -3.83 7.02 13.34
CA PRO A 198 -4.67 5.92 13.80
C PRO A 198 -6.15 6.31 13.94
N PRO A 199 -7.06 5.33 14.03
CA PRO A 199 -8.51 5.55 14.08
C PRO A 199 -9.02 6.67 15.00
N PRO A 200 -8.49 6.90 16.23
CA PRO A 200 -8.91 8.02 17.08
C PRO A 200 -8.61 9.43 16.52
N LEU A 201 -7.73 9.53 15.52
CA LEU A 201 -7.45 10.76 14.77
C LEU A 201 -8.32 10.84 13.50
N LEU A 202 -8.52 9.72 12.80
CA LEU A 202 -9.38 9.66 11.60
C LEU A 202 -10.80 10.14 11.93
N VAL A 203 -11.35 9.71 13.06
CA VAL A 203 -12.69 10.16 13.52
C VAL A 203 -12.76 11.63 13.93
N GLY A 204 -11.63 12.33 13.99
CA GLY A 204 -11.58 13.77 14.18
C GLY A 204 -11.83 14.57 12.90
N MET A 205 -11.77 13.93 11.73
CA MET A 205 -12.06 14.58 10.44
C MET A 205 -13.55 14.91 10.27
N PRO A 206 -13.91 15.81 9.32
CA PRO A 206 -15.30 15.98 8.91
C PRO A 206 -15.95 14.65 8.53
N VAL A 207 -17.20 14.44 8.98
CA VAL A 207 -17.90 13.15 8.86
C VAL A 207 -18.02 12.69 7.41
N ASP A 208 -18.40 13.59 6.50
CA ASP A 208 -18.56 13.28 5.07
C ASP A 208 -17.23 12.85 4.41
N LEU A 209 -16.13 13.49 4.83
CA LEU A 209 -14.79 13.17 4.35
C LEU A 209 -14.32 11.81 4.86
N LEU A 210 -14.58 11.51 6.14
CA LEU A 210 -14.29 10.20 6.72
C LEU A 210 -15.11 9.11 6.02
N GLN A 211 -16.41 9.32 5.83
CA GLN A 211 -17.26 8.35 5.14
C GLN A 211 -16.75 8.07 3.73
N SER A 212 -16.44 9.12 2.96
CA SER A 212 -15.90 8.98 1.61
C SER A 212 -14.58 8.21 1.59
N PHE A 213 -13.69 8.45 2.56
CA PHE A 213 -12.46 7.70 2.72
C PHE A 213 -12.70 6.22 3.03
N LEU A 214 -13.60 5.93 3.96
CA LEU A 214 -13.93 4.58 4.37
C LEU A 214 -14.55 3.77 3.22
N GLU A 215 -15.41 4.39 2.41
CA GLU A 215 -15.96 3.78 1.19
C GLU A 215 -14.87 3.50 0.16
N GLN A 216 -13.97 4.48 -0.09
CA GLN A 216 -12.85 4.28 -1.01
C GLN A 216 -11.85 3.23 -0.51
N LEU A 217 -11.62 3.14 0.80
CA LEU A 217 -10.77 2.11 1.39
C LEU A 217 -11.26 0.70 1.00
N ALA A 218 -12.55 0.42 1.19
CA ALA A 218 -13.14 -0.87 0.81
C ALA A 218 -13.09 -1.11 -0.71
N GLN A 219 -13.45 -0.10 -1.51
CA GLN A 219 -13.44 -0.22 -2.97
C GLN A 219 -12.04 -0.48 -3.53
N LEU A 220 -11.01 0.22 -3.03
CA LEU A 220 -9.63 -0.01 -3.44
C LEU A 220 -9.13 -1.39 -3.03
N THR A 221 -9.47 -1.86 -1.83
CA THR A 221 -9.11 -3.21 -1.38
C THR A 221 -9.69 -4.29 -2.29
N CYS A 222 -10.97 -4.17 -2.66
CA CYS A 222 -11.60 -5.09 -3.61
C CYS A 222 -10.94 -5.03 -4.99
N ARG A 223 -10.71 -3.82 -5.53
CA ARG A 223 -10.05 -3.64 -6.84
C ARG A 223 -8.65 -4.23 -6.88
N PHE A 224 -7.85 -4.03 -5.83
CA PHE A 224 -6.50 -4.59 -5.77
C PHE A 224 -6.50 -6.11 -5.55
N SER A 225 -7.50 -6.65 -4.85
CA SER A 225 -7.69 -8.11 -4.77
C SER A 225 -8.02 -8.73 -6.13
N GLU A 226 -8.90 -8.10 -6.92
CA GLU A 226 -9.21 -8.55 -8.28
C GLU A 226 -8.00 -8.43 -9.21
N GLY A 227 -7.24 -7.34 -9.10
CA GLY A 227 -5.99 -7.14 -9.83
C GLY A 227 -4.92 -8.18 -9.48
N ALA A 228 -4.75 -8.50 -8.19
CA ALA A 228 -3.81 -9.52 -7.73
C ALA A 228 -4.15 -10.91 -8.28
N ALA A 229 -5.43 -11.28 -8.29
CA ALA A 229 -5.89 -12.55 -8.87
C ALA A 229 -5.69 -12.58 -10.40
N GLN A 230 -5.79 -11.43 -11.06
CA GLN A 230 -5.50 -11.33 -12.49
C GLN A 230 -4.00 -11.45 -12.79
N GLU A 231 -3.14 -10.85 -11.96
CA GLU A 231 -1.67 -11.01 -12.06
C GLU A 231 -1.26 -12.48 -11.94
N GLU A 232 -1.80 -13.18 -10.95
CA GLU A 232 -1.58 -14.62 -10.75
C GLU A 232 -2.07 -15.43 -11.96
N SER A 233 -3.29 -15.18 -12.44
CA SER A 233 -3.82 -15.88 -13.61
C SER A 233 -3.04 -15.63 -14.91
N LEU A 234 -2.34 -14.51 -15.02
CA LEU A 234 -1.55 -14.16 -16.19
C LEU A 234 -0.07 -14.53 -16.06
N CYS A 235 0.34 -15.08 -14.90
CA CYS A 235 1.74 -15.29 -14.53
C CYS A 235 2.57 -14.00 -14.74
N ALA A 236 2.07 -12.88 -14.22
CA ALA A 236 2.73 -11.59 -14.37
C ALA A 236 4.12 -11.60 -13.70
N GLU A 237 5.14 -11.08 -14.39
CA GLU A 237 6.50 -10.96 -13.83
C GLU A 237 6.54 -9.96 -12.66
N ASP A 238 5.79 -8.86 -12.76
CA ASP A 238 5.66 -7.84 -11.73
C ASP A 238 4.29 -7.94 -11.04
N CYS A 239 4.27 -8.37 -9.77
CA CYS A 239 3.04 -8.57 -8.98
C CYS A 239 2.66 -7.31 -8.18
N LEU A 240 2.41 -6.19 -8.88
CA LEU A 240 2.18 -4.87 -8.28
C LEU A 240 0.87 -4.82 -7.48
N TYR A 241 -0.20 -5.45 -7.95
CA TYR A 241 -1.49 -5.50 -7.28
C TYR A 241 -1.47 -6.46 -6.09
N MET A 242 -0.74 -7.57 -6.17
CA MET A 242 -0.56 -8.48 -5.02
C MET A 242 0.03 -7.73 -3.82
N GLU A 243 1.17 -7.06 -4.02
CA GLU A 243 1.79 -6.23 -2.99
C GLU A 243 0.89 -5.06 -2.56
N ALA A 244 0.16 -4.45 -3.50
CA ALA A 244 -0.76 -3.37 -3.16
C ALA A 244 -1.92 -3.88 -2.29
N PHE A 245 -2.43 -5.08 -2.56
CA PHE A 245 -3.46 -5.71 -1.77
C PHE A 245 -2.98 -6.04 -0.35
N ASP A 246 -1.75 -6.55 -0.20
CA ASP A 246 -1.13 -6.78 1.11
C ASP A 246 -1.05 -5.49 1.94
N HIS A 247 -0.61 -4.38 1.35
CA HIS A 247 -0.61 -3.08 2.03
C HIS A 247 -2.02 -2.64 2.48
N MET A 248 -3.06 -2.94 1.69
CA MET A 248 -4.44 -2.64 2.08
C MET A 248 -4.88 -3.52 3.26
N LEU A 249 -4.55 -4.81 3.25
CA LEU A 249 -4.87 -5.73 4.34
C LEU A 249 -4.16 -5.35 5.64
N GLU A 250 -2.88 -4.98 5.59
CA GLU A 250 -2.13 -4.42 6.73
C GLU A 250 -2.86 -3.20 7.33
N ALA A 251 -3.36 -2.32 6.48
CA ALA A 251 -4.12 -1.15 6.91
C ALA A 251 -5.45 -1.55 7.58
N TRP A 252 -6.15 -2.55 7.03
CA TRP A 252 -7.39 -3.07 7.60
C TRP A 252 -7.22 -3.74 8.96
N ILE A 253 -6.07 -4.37 9.27
CA ILE A 253 -5.81 -4.91 10.61
C ILE A 253 -5.97 -3.80 11.66
N SER A 254 -5.42 -2.61 11.40
CA SER A 254 -5.55 -1.46 12.30
C SER A 254 -7.00 -0.98 12.40
N VAL A 255 -7.73 -0.93 11.29
CA VAL A 255 -9.15 -0.52 11.26
C VAL A 255 -10.04 -1.49 12.03
N LEU A 256 -9.81 -2.80 11.89
CA LEU A 256 -10.58 -3.84 12.58
C LEU A 256 -10.27 -3.90 14.07
N HIS A 257 -8.99 -3.76 14.44
CA HIS A 257 -8.55 -3.73 15.85
C HIS A 257 -9.23 -2.60 16.63
N ASP A 258 -9.38 -1.46 15.97
CA ASP A 258 -9.96 -0.23 16.52
C ASP A 258 -11.38 0.06 15.97
N SER A 259 -12.10 -1.00 15.59
CA SER A 259 -13.44 -0.92 14.97
C SER A 259 -14.47 -0.16 15.80
N GLN A 260 -14.27 -0.05 17.13
CA GLN A 260 -15.13 0.73 18.02
C GLN A 260 -15.20 2.22 17.70
N PHE A 261 -14.21 2.76 16.97
CA PHE A 261 -14.20 4.16 16.56
C PHE A 261 -15.05 4.42 15.30
N PHE A 262 -15.33 3.39 14.51
CA PHE A 262 -16.05 3.51 13.26
C PHE A 262 -17.53 3.11 13.40
N PRO A 263 -18.40 3.52 12.46
CA PRO A 263 -19.78 3.03 12.43
C PRO A 263 -19.80 1.49 12.36
N LYS A 264 -20.57 0.85 13.25
CA LYS A 264 -20.61 -0.63 13.33
C LYS A 264 -21.00 -1.30 12.01
N ASP A 265 -21.91 -0.66 11.27
CA ASP A 265 -22.39 -1.20 9.99
C ASP A 265 -21.34 -1.06 8.89
N PHE A 266 -20.48 -0.04 8.95
CA PHE A 266 -19.38 0.13 8.00
C PHE A 266 -18.42 -1.06 8.05
N CYS A 267 -17.89 -1.40 9.24
CA CYS A 267 -16.94 -2.51 9.36
C CYS A 267 -17.57 -3.82 8.89
N LYS A 268 -18.84 -4.08 9.24
CA LYS A 268 -19.55 -5.29 8.79
C LYS A 268 -19.74 -5.34 7.27
N GLN A 269 -20.21 -4.25 6.67
CA GLN A 269 -20.46 -4.20 5.22
C GLN A 269 -19.15 -4.34 4.44
N SER A 270 -18.10 -3.62 4.84
CA SER A 270 -16.78 -3.71 4.22
C SER A 270 -16.16 -5.10 4.41
N SER A 271 -16.24 -5.68 5.61
CA SER A 271 -15.81 -7.06 5.87
C SER A 271 -16.52 -8.05 4.95
N MET A 272 -17.84 -7.94 4.81
CA MET A 272 -18.63 -8.81 3.95
C MET A 272 -18.23 -8.66 2.48
N GLN A 273 -18.06 -7.42 2.01
CA GLN A 273 -17.68 -7.12 0.64
C GLN A 273 -16.29 -7.68 0.31
N ILE A 274 -15.28 -7.36 1.13
CA ILE A 274 -13.89 -7.80 0.91
C ILE A 274 -13.79 -9.31 0.98
N PHE A 275 -14.43 -9.94 1.97
CA PHE A 275 -14.47 -11.40 2.12
C PHE A 275 -15.08 -12.09 0.88
N ASN A 276 -16.19 -11.57 0.37
CA ASN A 276 -16.84 -12.11 -0.83
C ASN A 276 -15.98 -11.94 -2.09
N ILE A 277 -15.31 -10.80 -2.25
CA ILE A 277 -14.42 -10.56 -3.38
C ILE A 277 -13.21 -11.49 -3.32
N TYR A 278 -12.58 -11.65 -2.16
CA TYR A 278 -11.47 -12.58 -2.00
C TYR A 278 -11.88 -14.02 -2.35
N LEU A 279 -13.03 -14.50 -1.83
CA LEU A 279 -13.57 -15.81 -2.22
C LEU A 279 -13.80 -15.92 -3.74
N LYS A 280 -14.41 -14.89 -4.34
CA LYS A 280 -14.67 -14.85 -5.78
C LYS A 280 -13.38 -14.91 -6.58
N CYS A 281 -12.33 -14.21 -6.16
CA CYS A 281 -11.01 -14.21 -6.80
C CYS A 281 -10.35 -15.60 -6.79
N HIS A 282 -10.54 -16.38 -5.73
CA HIS A 282 -9.92 -17.69 -5.55
C HIS A 282 -10.81 -18.87 -5.97
N LEU A 283 -12.01 -18.66 -6.50
CA LEU A 283 -12.90 -19.73 -6.96
C LEU A 283 -13.03 -19.75 -8.49
N SER A 284 -13.11 -20.95 -9.05
CA SER A 284 -13.39 -21.14 -10.47
C SER A 284 -14.84 -20.76 -10.84
N PRO A 285 -15.12 -20.43 -12.12
CA PRO A 285 -16.49 -20.27 -12.61
C PRO A 285 -17.35 -21.51 -12.30
N PRO A 286 -18.64 -21.34 -11.94
CA PRO A 286 -19.44 -20.11 -12.04
C PRO A 286 -19.45 -19.22 -10.79
N ASP A 287 -18.90 -19.69 -9.66
CA ASP A 287 -19.01 -19.00 -8.37
C ASP A 287 -17.94 -17.92 -8.18
N GLY A 288 -16.85 -18.00 -8.95
CA GLY A 288 -15.76 -17.04 -8.92
C GLY A 288 -15.22 -16.67 -10.29
N THR A 289 -14.09 -15.96 -10.25
CA THR A 289 -13.40 -15.40 -11.41
C THR A 289 -11.94 -15.83 -11.47
N ARG A 290 -11.53 -16.84 -10.68
CA ARG A 290 -10.19 -17.43 -10.81
C ARG A 290 -10.03 -17.89 -12.26
N GLY A 291 -9.06 -17.30 -12.96
CA GLY A 291 -8.79 -17.65 -14.34
C GLY A 291 -8.33 -19.11 -14.46
N GLN A 292 -8.37 -19.65 -15.67
CA GLN A 292 -7.88 -21.01 -15.93
C GLN A 292 -6.34 -21.05 -16.09
N GLY A 293 -5.64 -19.94 -15.82
CA GLY A 293 -4.24 -19.72 -16.18
C GLY A 293 -4.05 -19.72 -17.70
N ARG A 294 -2.88 -19.31 -18.17
CA ARG A 294 -2.38 -19.94 -19.41
C ARG A 294 -2.28 -21.42 -19.09
N GLU A 295 -2.98 -22.23 -19.88
CA GLU A 295 -3.04 -23.67 -19.79
C GLU A 295 -1.72 -24.27 -19.29
N LEU A 296 -1.74 -24.95 -18.14
CA LEU A 296 -1.28 -26.33 -17.95
C LEU A 296 0.06 -26.74 -18.60
N ASP A 297 0.97 -25.82 -18.91
CA ASP A 297 2.38 -26.12 -18.80
C ASP A 297 2.57 -26.26 -17.30
N VAL A 298 2.59 -27.52 -16.85
CA VAL A 298 2.96 -27.91 -15.50
C VAL A 298 4.33 -27.29 -15.27
N GLU A 299 4.36 -26.05 -14.78
CA GLU A 299 5.56 -25.51 -14.18
C GLU A 299 5.92 -26.53 -13.11
N GLU A 300 7.09 -27.14 -13.26
CA GLU A 300 7.59 -28.06 -12.26
C GLU A 300 7.64 -27.25 -10.97
N ILE A 301 6.68 -27.50 -10.06
CA ILE A 301 6.63 -26.90 -8.74
C ILE A 301 8.00 -27.15 -8.12
N ASP A 302 8.79 -26.10 -8.00
CA ASP A 302 10.12 -26.21 -7.44
C ASP A 302 9.98 -26.68 -5.99
N GLU A 303 10.87 -27.55 -5.51
CA GLU A 303 10.89 -27.98 -4.11
C GLU A 303 11.11 -26.79 -3.14
N THR A 304 11.52 -25.64 -3.69
CA THR A 304 11.66 -24.37 -2.96
C THR A 304 10.40 -23.50 -2.92
N GLU A 305 9.35 -23.82 -3.68
CA GLU A 305 8.09 -23.08 -3.63
C GLU A 305 7.40 -23.27 -2.27
N GLU A 306 6.99 -22.14 -1.67
CA GLU A 306 6.27 -22.15 -0.41
C GLU A 306 4.81 -22.56 -0.64
N ASP A 307 4.32 -23.47 0.21
CA ASP A 307 2.88 -23.81 0.29
C ASP A 307 2.03 -22.54 0.50
N ASP A 308 0.88 -22.46 -0.17
CA ASP A 308 0.00 -21.28 -0.19
C ASP A 308 -0.41 -20.82 1.20
N ARG A 309 -0.58 -21.77 2.14
CA ARG A 309 -0.84 -21.46 3.55
C ARG A 309 0.25 -20.60 4.18
N THR A 310 1.51 -20.81 3.78
CA THR A 310 2.68 -20.08 4.27
C THR A 310 2.84 -18.78 3.51
N LYS A 311 2.81 -18.85 2.18
CA LYS A 311 2.92 -17.70 1.27
C LYS A 311 1.85 -16.63 1.56
N PHE A 312 0.59 -17.03 1.69
CA PHE A 312 -0.56 -16.14 1.90
C PHE A 312 -1.04 -16.07 3.35
N LYS A 313 -0.20 -16.47 4.31
CA LYS A 313 -0.55 -16.56 5.72
C LYS A 313 -1.20 -15.28 6.28
N ASP A 314 -0.62 -14.13 6.01
CA ASP A 314 -1.09 -12.85 6.56
C ASP A 314 -2.38 -12.38 5.87
N GLN A 315 -2.53 -12.69 4.58
CA GLN A 315 -3.79 -12.47 3.85
C GLN A 315 -4.89 -13.32 4.47
N LEU A 316 -4.70 -14.63 4.59
CA LEU A 316 -5.67 -15.57 5.15
C LEU A 316 -6.09 -15.20 6.58
N GLN A 317 -5.14 -14.74 7.41
CA GLN A 317 -5.47 -14.24 8.76
C GLN A 317 -6.36 -13.00 8.74
N THR A 318 -6.09 -12.07 7.82
CA THR A 318 -6.88 -10.84 7.68
C THR A 318 -8.26 -11.14 7.09
N ILE A 319 -8.35 -12.00 6.08
CA ILE A 319 -9.60 -12.48 5.50
C ILE A 319 -10.45 -13.22 6.52
N GLY A 320 -9.85 -14.11 7.31
CA GLY A 320 -10.51 -14.76 8.44
C GLY A 320 -11.02 -13.75 9.48
N SER A 321 -10.29 -12.66 9.71
CA SER A 321 -10.74 -11.57 10.59
C SER A 321 -11.96 -10.84 10.03
N PHE A 322 -12.04 -10.60 8.72
CA PHE A 322 -13.27 -10.10 8.08
C PHE A 322 -14.43 -11.08 8.23
N GLY A 323 -14.19 -12.38 7.98
CA GLY A 323 -15.21 -13.42 8.14
C GLY A 323 -15.80 -13.45 9.56
N ARG A 324 -14.98 -13.25 10.59
CA ARG A 324 -15.40 -13.18 12.00
C ARG A 324 -16.22 -11.94 12.36
N GLN A 325 -16.15 -10.85 11.58
CA GLN A 325 -17.03 -9.69 11.77
C GLN A 325 -18.46 -9.97 11.31
N VAL A 326 -18.64 -10.92 10.39
CA VAL A 326 -19.93 -11.24 9.76
C VAL A 326 -20.22 -12.75 9.75
N PRO A 327 -20.18 -13.45 10.92
CA PRO A 327 -20.30 -14.91 10.98
C PRO A 327 -21.65 -15.44 10.46
N ALA A 328 -22.72 -14.65 10.58
CA ALA A 328 -24.03 -14.99 10.04
C ALA A 328 -24.08 -15.02 8.50
N HIS A 329 -23.08 -14.44 7.83
CA HIS A 329 -22.93 -14.45 6.38
C HIS A 329 -21.80 -15.39 5.94
N SER A 330 -20.61 -15.25 6.53
CA SER A 330 -19.42 -15.99 6.13
C SER A 330 -19.55 -17.49 6.36
N LEU A 331 -20.08 -17.93 7.51
CA LEU A 331 -20.18 -19.36 7.83
C LEU A 331 -21.16 -20.11 6.92
N PRO A 332 -22.41 -19.63 6.69
CA PRO A 332 -23.32 -20.32 5.76
C PRO A 332 -22.80 -20.32 4.33
N LEU A 333 -22.10 -19.27 3.90
CA LEU A 333 -21.52 -19.19 2.56
C LEU A 333 -20.42 -20.25 2.38
N LEU A 334 -19.45 -20.32 3.29
CA LEU A 334 -18.38 -21.32 3.23
C LEU A 334 -18.92 -22.75 3.32
N ALA A 335 -19.87 -23.00 4.23
CA ALA A 335 -20.49 -24.31 4.39
C ALA A 335 -21.17 -24.76 3.09
N LYS A 336 -21.97 -23.88 2.47
CA LYS A 336 -22.62 -24.17 1.19
C LYS A 336 -21.60 -24.49 0.09
N LEU A 337 -20.56 -23.65 -0.05
CA LEU A 337 -19.55 -23.83 -1.09
C LEU A 337 -18.77 -25.14 -0.89
N LEU A 338 -18.37 -25.46 0.34
CA LEU A 338 -17.69 -26.72 0.67
C LEU A 338 -18.59 -27.94 0.43
N GLU A 339 -19.85 -27.90 0.84
CA GLU A 339 -20.82 -28.97 0.56
C GLU A 339 -21.00 -29.18 -0.95
N ASP A 340 -21.21 -28.11 -1.70
CA ASP A 340 -21.37 -28.16 -3.16
C ASP A 340 -20.12 -28.75 -3.85
N ARG A 341 -18.91 -28.32 -3.46
CA ARG A 341 -17.65 -28.85 -4.02
C ARG A 341 -17.39 -30.31 -3.64
N THR A 342 -17.68 -30.69 -2.39
CA THR A 342 -17.50 -32.07 -1.91
C THR A 342 -18.47 -33.03 -2.62
N ASN A 343 -19.72 -32.62 -2.81
CA ASN A 343 -20.72 -33.40 -3.55
C ASN A 343 -20.32 -33.58 -5.03
N ARG A 344 -19.81 -32.51 -5.65
CA ARG A 344 -19.28 -32.57 -7.04
C ARG A 344 -18.09 -33.52 -7.15
N LEU A 345 -17.14 -33.46 -6.22
CA LEU A 345 -15.98 -34.36 -6.17
C LEU A 345 -16.42 -35.82 -6.03
N GLN A 346 -17.34 -36.11 -5.11
CA GLN A 346 -17.89 -37.45 -4.95
C GLN A 346 -18.50 -37.97 -6.25
N GLY A 347 -19.29 -37.14 -6.95
CA GLY A 347 -19.89 -37.49 -8.23
C GLY A 347 -18.86 -37.79 -9.32
N GLN A 348 -17.75 -37.03 -9.38
CA GLN A 348 -16.69 -37.28 -10.36
C GLN A 348 -15.91 -38.56 -10.06
N LEU A 349 -15.56 -38.81 -8.79
CA LEU A 349 -14.88 -40.04 -8.38
C LEU A 349 -15.72 -41.29 -8.69
N GLN A 350 -17.05 -41.23 -8.48
CA GLN A 350 -17.96 -42.31 -8.84
C GLN A 350 -17.99 -42.57 -10.36
N ARG A 351 -17.99 -41.50 -11.17
CA ARG A 351 -17.94 -41.63 -12.64
C ARG A 351 -16.63 -42.27 -13.10
N MET A 352 -15.49 -41.82 -12.58
CA MET A 352 -14.17 -42.39 -12.87
C MET A 352 -14.09 -43.88 -12.52
N HIS A 353 -14.73 -44.29 -11.42
CA HIS A 353 -14.80 -45.69 -11.03
C HIS A 353 -15.73 -46.54 -11.94
N SER A 354 -16.86 -45.96 -12.37
CA SER A 354 -17.89 -46.67 -13.16
C SER A 354 -17.60 -46.77 -14.66
N GLN A 355 -16.90 -45.78 -15.24
CA GLN A 355 -16.52 -45.73 -16.64
C GLN A 355 -15.00 -45.92 -16.70
N ALA A 356 -14.54 -47.12 -17.08
CA ALA A 356 -13.12 -47.43 -17.23
C ALA A 356 -12.41 -46.37 -18.11
N MET A 357 -11.81 -45.39 -17.45
CA MET A 357 -11.03 -44.25 -17.96
C MET A 357 -11.35 -43.78 -19.39
N ASN A 358 -12.41 -42.99 -19.54
CA ASN A 358 -12.26 -41.76 -20.31
C ASN A 358 -12.06 -40.67 -19.26
N ILE A 359 -10.82 -40.21 -19.09
CA ILE A 359 -10.49 -39.08 -18.21
C ILE A 359 -11.38 -37.93 -18.68
N SER A 360 -12.46 -37.66 -17.94
CA SER A 360 -13.20 -36.43 -18.05
C SER A 360 -12.18 -35.31 -17.82
N ASP A 361 -12.05 -34.44 -18.82
CA ASP A 361 -11.21 -33.24 -18.90
C ASP A 361 -10.42 -32.94 -17.60
N PRO A 362 -9.13 -33.29 -17.51
CA PRO A 362 -8.33 -33.19 -16.28
C PRO A 362 -8.40 -31.78 -15.64
N SER A 363 -8.57 -30.76 -16.48
CA SER A 363 -8.81 -29.38 -16.08
C SER A 363 -9.97 -29.18 -15.09
N ILE A 364 -11.03 -30.00 -15.18
CA ILE A 364 -12.20 -29.92 -14.29
C ILE A 364 -11.85 -30.43 -12.87
N LEU A 365 -11.03 -31.47 -12.77
CA LEU A 365 -10.59 -32.00 -11.48
C LEU A 365 -9.62 -31.02 -10.82
N ASP A 366 -8.69 -30.45 -11.58
CA ASP A 366 -7.72 -29.48 -11.07
C ASP A 366 -8.43 -28.23 -10.54
N CYS A 367 -9.37 -27.66 -11.32
CA CYS A 367 -10.18 -26.52 -10.86
C CYS A 367 -10.94 -26.81 -9.57
N MET A 368 -11.42 -28.05 -9.42
CA MET A 368 -12.19 -28.46 -8.25
C MET A 368 -11.31 -28.71 -7.02
N PHE A 369 -10.13 -29.30 -7.19
CA PHE A 369 -9.16 -29.44 -6.12
C PHE A 369 -8.70 -28.09 -5.61
N GLU A 370 -8.41 -27.17 -6.53
CA GLU A 370 -8.00 -25.81 -6.22
C GLU A 370 -9.12 -25.03 -5.51
N ASP A 371 -10.38 -25.16 -5.94
CA ASP A 371 -11.52 -24.60 -5.22
C ASP A 371 -11.63 -25.13 -3.78
N ILE A 372 -11.47 -26.45 -3.58
CA ILE A 372 -11.53 -27.05 -2.25
C ILE A 372 -10.34 -26.59 -1.39
N HIS A 373 -9.14 -26.51 -1.98
CA HIS A 373 -7.93 -26.02 -1.32
C HIS A 373 -8.15 -24.63 -0.72
N TRP A 374 -8.56 -23.65 -1.54
CA TRP A 374 -8.81 -22.29 -1.07
C TRP A 374 -9.96 -22.19 -0.06
N LEU A 375 -11.04 -22.93 -0.27
CA LEU A 375 -12.16 -22.95 0.70
C LEU A 375 -11.72 -23.48 2.07
N VAL A 376 -10.84 -24.50 2.10
CA VAL A 376 -10.30 -25.06 3.34
C VAL A 376 -9.31 -24.11 4.01
N LEU A 377 -8.50 -23.37 3.24
CA LEU A 377 -7.59 -22.37 3.81
C LEU A 377 -8.33 -21.16 4.40
N ILE A 378 -9.46 -20.77 3.81
CA ILE A 378 -10.26 -19.60 4.23
C ILE A 378 -11.18 -19.92 5.42
N ALA A 379 -11.69 -21.16 5.52
CA ALA A 379 -12.60 -21.61 6.58
C ALA A 379 -11.91 -21.78 7.94
#